data_AF-A0A7J2WS35-F1
#
_entry.id   AF-A0A7J2WS35-F1
#
_cell.length_a   1.000
_cell.length_b   1.000
_cell.length_c   1.000
_cell.angle_alpha   90.00
_cell.angle_beta   90.00
_cell.angle_gamma   90.00
#
_symmetry.space_group_name_H-M   'P 1'
#
loop_
_entity.id
_entity.type
_entity.pdbx_description
1 polymer ?
#
loop_
_entity_poly.entity_id
_entity_poly.type
_entity_poly.pdbx_seq_one_letter_code
_entity_poly.pdbx_strand_id
1 'polypeptide(L)' 'MGEAEYEYAMELMEMGLRPSDASHVGAMRSSGVSLIISEDRDFDRIEGIKRIWMN' A
#
# COMPACT_ATOMS: atom_id res chain seq x y z
N MET A 1 -5.88 2.33 14.74
CA MET A 1 -6.44 2.44 13.39
C MET A 1 -7.89 2.84 13.50
N GLY A 2 -8.33 3.79 12.69
CA GLY A 2 -9.75 4.02 12.48
C GLY A 2 -10.38 2.87 11.68
N GLU A 3 -11.70 2.74 11.74
CA GLU A 3 -12.47 1.69 11.05
C GLU A 3 -12.17 1.66 9.53
N ALA A 4 -12.15 2.82 8.88
CA ALA A 4 -11.83 2.94 7.46
C ALA A 4 -10.39 2.52 7.08
N GLU A 5 -9.43 2.69 7.99
CA GLU A 5 -8.05 2.21 7.76
C GLU A 5 -7.98 0.69 7.84
N TYR A 6 -8.79 0.09 8.72
CA TYR A 6 -8.88 -1.35 8.88
C TYR A 6 -9.55 -2.01 7.68
N GLU A 7 -10.70 -1.48 7.23
CA GLU A 7 -11.38 -1.95 6.03
C GLU A 7 -10.47 -1.89 4.80
N TYR A 8 -9.78 -0.77 4.60
CA TYR A 8 -8.86 -0.64 3.47
C TYR A 8 -7.68 -1.62 3.53
N ALA A 9 -7.13 -1.88 4.72
CA ALA A 9 -6.07 -2.88 4.87
C ALA A 9 -6.59 -4.30 4.54
N MET A 10 -7.82 -4.61 4.92
CA MET A 10 -8.48 -5.88 4.59
C MET A 10 -8.70 -6.02 3.07
N GLU A 11 -9.16 -4.98 2.39
CA GLU A 11 -9.33 -4.97 0.92
C GLU A 11 -7.99 -5.27 0.21
N LEU A 12 -6.90 -4.62 0.64
CA LEU A 12 -5.57 -4.86 0.06
C LEU A 12 -5.11 -6.30 0.28
N MET A 13 -5.41 -6.88 1.45
CA MET A 13 -5.09 -8.28 1.74
C MET A 13 -5.93 -9.25 0.91
N GLU A 14 -7.21 -8.96 0.65
CA GLU A 14 -8.05 -9.74 -0.26
C GLU A 14 -7.55 -9.68 -1.72
N MET A 15 -6.94 -8.55 -2.12
CA MET A 15 -6.23 -8.41 -3.39
C MET A 15 -4.86 -9.14 -3.43
N GLY A 16 -4.51 -9.84 -2.36
CA GLY A 16 -3.32 -10.67 -2.25
C GLY A 16 -2.06 -9.96 -1.78
N LEU A 17 -2.15 -8.72 -1.28
CA LEU A 17 -1.00 -8.09 -0.61
C LEU A 17 -0.72 -8.79 0.73
N ARG A 18 0.56 -8.87 1.09
CA ARG A 18 0.96 -9.31 2.42
C ARG A 18 0.51 -8.28 3.47
N PRO A 19 0.20 -8.71 4.71
CA PRO A 19 -0.18 -7.80 5.79
C PRO A 19 0.82 -6.66 6.05
N SER A 20 2.13 -6.92 5.87
CA SER A 20 3.17 -5.91 5.98
C SER A 20 3.05 -4.82 4.91
N ASP A 21 2.77 -5.20 3.67
CA ASP A 21 2.65 -4.27 2.55
C ASP A 21 1.36 -3.46 2.66
N ALA A 22 0.26 -4.08 3.08
CA ALA A 22 -0.98 -3.38 3.43
C ALA A 22 -0.75 -2.34 4.54
N SER A 23 0.09 -2.64 5.53
CA SER A 23 0.47 -1.68 6.58
C SER A 23 1.26 -0.50 6.03
N HIS A 24 2.21 -0.73 5.11
CA HIS A 24 2.94 0.35 4.44
C HIS A 24 1.99 1.27 3.66
N VAL A 25 1.07 0.69 2.90
CA VAL A 25 0.10 1.44 2.09
C VAL A 25 -0.87 2.23 2.98
N GLY A 26 -1.31 1.64 4.10
CA GLY A 26 -2.12 2.35 5.10
C GLY A 26 -1.42 3.58 5.66
N ALA A 27 -0.13 3.46 6.03
CA ALA A 27 0.67 4.57 6.52
C ALA A 27 0.91 5.65 5.43
N MET A 28 1.14 5.22 4.19
CA MET A 28 1.26 6.12 3.04
C MET A 28 -0.02 6.93 2.82
N ARG A 29 -1.18 6.27 2.87
CA ARG A 29 -2.49 6.92 2.70
C ARG A 29 -2.77 7.94 3.81
N SER A 30 -2.54 7.58 5.08
CA SER A 30 -2.79 8.49 6.21
C SER A 30 -1.85 9.70 6.22
N SER A 31 -0.68 9.58 5.61
CA SER A 31 0.30 10.68 5.45
C SER A 31 0.19 11.42 4.11
N GLY A 32 -0.72 11.03 3.22
CA GLY A 32 -0.87 11.63 1.88
C GLY A 32 0.32 11.36 0.95
N VAL A 33 1.13 10.33 1.25
CA VAL A 33 2.26 9.91 0.44
C VAL A 33 1.78 8.91 -0.62
N SER A 34 2.11 9.18 -1.88
CA SER A 34 1.73 8.33 -3.02
C SER A 34 2.90 7.69 -3.74
N LEU A 35 4.14 7.95 -3.31
CA LEU A 35 5.35 7.47 -3.98
C LEU A 35 6.09 6.49 -3.08
N ILE A 36 6.41 5.30 -3.60
CA ILE A 36 7.22 4.30 -2.89
C ILE A 36 8.42 3.90 -3.75
N ILE A 37 9.59 3.82 -3.13
CA ILE A 37 10.77 3.20 -3.73
C ILE A 37 10.79 1.76 -3.24
N SER A 38 10.58 0.82 -4.16
CA SER A 38 10.53 -0.60 -3.81
C SER A 38 10.87 -1.47 -4.99
N GLU A 39 11.55 -2.58 -4.68
CA GLU A 39 11.78 -3.66 -5.62
C GLU A 39 10.54 -4.52 -5.85
N ASP A 40 9.60 -4.48 -4.90
CA ASP A 40 8.39 -5.29 -4.92
C ASP A 40 7.37 -4.72 -5.92
N ARG A 41 7.06 -5.51 -6.96
CA ARG A 41 6.11 -5.12 -8.01
C ARG A 41 4.65 -5.17 -7.53
N ASP A 42 4.38 -5.72 -6.35
CA ASP A 42 3.02 -5.78 -5.83
C ASP A 42 2.45 -4.38 -5.60
N PHE A 43 3.28 -3.37 -5.33
CA PHE A 43 2.82 -1.97 -5.23
C PHE A 43 2.33 -1.37 -6.55
N ASP A 44 2.68 -1.96 -7.71
CA ASP A 44 2.20 -1.47 -9.03
C ASP A 44 0.69 -1.70 -9.21
N ARG A 45 0.07 -2.58 -8.42
CA ARG A 45 -1.37 -2.92 -8.51
C ARG A 45 -2.27 -2.04 -7.63
N ILE A 46 -1.69 -1.14 -6.84
CA ILE A 46 -2.40 -0.38 -5.82
C ILE A 46 -2.76 0.99 -6.37
N GLU A 47 -4.06 1.28 -6.44
CA GLU A 47 -4.53 2.58 -6.89
C GLU A 47 -4.04 3.71 -5.97
N GLY A 48 -3.56 4.80 -6.57
CA GLY A 48 -3.03 5.95 -5.83
C GLY A 48 -1.59 5.80 -5.34
N ILE A 49 -0.94 4.65 -5.58
CA ILE A 49 0.47 4.42 -5.28
C ILE A 49 1.27 4.32 -6.58
N LYS A 50 2.39 5.04 -6.64
CA LYS A 50 3.36 5.00 -7.72
C LYS A 50 4.67 4.42 -7.21
N ARG A 51 5.08 3.29 -7.77
CA ARG A 51 6.37 2.67 -7.46
C ARG A 51 7.49 3.24 -8.34
N ILE A 52 8.64 3.52 -7.73
CA ILE A 52 9.90 3.75 -8.44
C ILE A 52 10.81 2.55 -8.19
N TRP A 53 11.26 1.94 -9.27
CA TRP A 53 12.39 1.00 -9.26
C TRP A 53 13.69 1.81 -9.35
N MET A 54 14.61 1.65 -8.39
CA MET A 54 15.97 2.19 -8.50
C MET A 54 16.85 1.13 -9.16
N ASN A 55 17.44 1.47 -10.31
CA ASN A 55 18.41 0.64 -11.03
C ASN A 55 19.80 1.27 -10.95
#